data_AF-A0A2S7Q1P4-F1
#
_entry.id   AF-A0A2S7Q1P4-F1
#
_cell.length_a   1.000
_cell.length_b   1.000
_cell.length_c   1.000
_cell.angle_alpha   90.00
_cell.angle_beta   90.00
_cell.angle_gamma   90.00
#
_symmetry.space_group_name_H-M   'P 1'
#
loop_
_entity.id
_entity.type
_entity.pdbx_description
1 polymer ?
#
loop_
_entity_poly.entity_id
_entity_poly.type
_entity_poly.pdbx_seq_one_letter_code
_entity_poly.pdbx_strand_id
1 'polypeptide(L)'
;MVFDAEHAAVQKGIDQWTVDYMKKYNKTGKGGAVVYGTYQAYLKACPEVVASHLAIARKENFTLGVKLVRGAYLGSDPRELIHDTKPETDNCYDGIADALVRRSYNDVLRPAKGETEFPDVDVAIAGHNLESVRKTQRIRAKQAENGEDRIELVYAQLQGMADEVSCELVQEGRLAEKKKSELAGAREGKAVDVDVPQAYKYLTWEREKGEMRWVESW
;
A
#
# COMPACT_ATOMS: atom_id res chain seq x y z
N MET A 1 -7.42 -10.49 1.92
CA MET A 1 -7.89 -10.16 3.29
C MET A 1 -6.96 -9.10 3.86
N VAL A 2 -7.52 -8.05 4.44
CA VAL A 2 -6.75 -6.91 4.96
C VAL A 2 -7.08 -6.79 6.45
N PHE A 3 -6.06 -6.75 7.29
CA PHE A 3 -6.20 -6.41 8.70
C PHE A 3 -6.01 -4.91 8.84
N ASP A 4 -7.04 -4.22 9.34
CA ASP A 4 -6.97 -2.79 9.60
C ASP A 4 -6.10 -2.51 10.83
N ALA A 5 -5.43 -1.37 10.79
CA ALA A 5 -4.66 -0.87 11.92
C ALA A 5 -5.61 -0.18 12.89
N GLU A 6 -5.32 -0.34 14.18
CA GLU A 6 -6.04 0.27 15.28
C GLU A 6 -5.12 1.25 16.03
N HIS A 7 -5.51 1.63 17.24
CA HIS A 7 -4.67 2.45 18.11
C HIS A 7 -3.32 1.80 18.39
N ALA A 8 -2.27 2.61 18.52
CA ALA A 8 -0.90 2.14 18.76
C ALA A 8 -0.78 1.19 19.98
N ALA A 9 -1.64 1.38 20.98
CA ALA A 9 -1.68 0.55 22.19
C ALA A 9 -1.97 -0.94 21.94
N VAL A 10 -2.73 -1.27 20.88
CA VAL A 10 -3.11 -2.66 20.54
C VAL A 10 -2.45 -3.16 19.26
N GLN A 11 -1.88 -2.26 18.45
CA GLN A 11 -1.36 -2.55 17.12
C GLN A 11 -0.35 -3.71 17.11
N LYS A 12 0.53 -3.80 18.11
CA LYS A 12 1.51 -4.89 18.20
C LYS A 12 0.88 -6.29 18.24
N GLY A 13 -0.27 -6.44 18.90
CA GLY A 13 -0.99 -7.71 18.95
C GLY A 13 -1.62 -8.07 17.60
N ILE A 14 -2.21 -7.07 16.94
CA ILE A 14 -2.78 -7.20 15.60
C ILE A 14 -1.68 -7.57 14.58
N ASP A 15 -0.54 -6.87 14.64
CA ASP A 15 0.62 -7.12 13.80
C ASP A 15 1.13 -8.56 13.94
N GLN A 16 1.26 -9.06 15.17
CA GLN A 16 1.71 -10.43 15.43
C GLN A 16 0.79 -11.46 14.76
N TRP A 17 -0.53 -11.33 14.96
CA TRP A 17 -1.49 -12.23 14.31
C TRP A 17 -1.41 -12.11 12.80
N THR A 18 -1.36 -10.88 12.28
CA THR A 18 -1.30 -10.60 10.85
C THR A 18 -0.08 -11.28 10.21
N VAL A 19 1.09 -11.16 10.82
CA VAL A 19 2.32 -11.82 10.37
C VAL A 19 2.19 -13.34 10.42
N ASP A 20 1.58 -13.91 11.46
CA ASP A 20 1.38 -15.36 11.56
C ASP A 20 0.41 -15.88 10.48
N TYR A 21 -0.61 -15.10 10.13
CA TYR A 21 -1.48 -15.39 8.99
C TYR A 21 -0.75 -15.25 7.65
N MET A 22 0.11 -14.24 7.48
CA MET A 22 0.93 -14.08 6.27
C MET A 22 1.85 -15.28 6.07
N LYS A 23 2.56 -15.74 7.11
CA LYS A 23 3.40 -16.94 7.04
C LYS A 23 2.64 -18.17 6.55
N LYS A 24 1.39 -18.33 6.99
CA LYS A 24 0.57 -19.49 6.65
C LYS A 24 0.01 -19.43 5.23
N TYR A 25 -0.39 -18.26 4.77
CA TYR A 25 -1.21 -18.12 3.56
C TYR A 25 -0.51 -17.40 2.40
N ASN A 26 0.38 -16.45 2.66
CA ASN A 26 1.12 -15.77 1.60
C ASN A 26 2.16 -16.72 1.00
N LYS A 27 2.31 -16.66 -0.32
CA LYS A 27 3.31 -17.41 -1.08
C LYS A 27 4.43 -16.47 -1.51
N THR A 28 5.60 -17.00 -1.82
CA THR A 28 6.73 -16.23 -2.36
C THR A 28 6.45 -15.77 -3.79
N GLY A 29 7.09 -14.68 -4.20
CA GLY A 29 6.95 -14.07 -5.51
C GLY A 29 5.83 -13.04 -5.62
N LYS A 30 5.78 -12.40 -6.78
CA LYS A 30 4.82 -11.35 -7.14
C LYS A 30 3.38 -11.85 -7.05
N GLY A 31 2.52 -11.11 -6.36
CA GLY A 31 1.10 -11.46 -6.21
C GLY A 31 0.88 -12.64 -5.26
N GLY A 32 1.90 -13.00 -4.49
CA GLY A 32 1.84 -14.06 -3.49
C GLY A 32 1.15 -13.63 -2.19
N ALA A 33 0.98 -12.32 -1.96
CA ALA A 33 0.29 -11.83 -0.77
C ALA A 33 -1.24 -11.88 -0.92
N VAL A 34 -1.89 -12.63 -0.04
CA VAL A 34 -3.35 -12.67 0.11
C VAL A 34 -3.81 -12.09 1.44
N VAL A 35 -2.90 -11.99 2.42
CA VAL A 35 -3.07 -11.31 3.70
C VAL A 35 -2.20 -10.05 3.70
N TYR A 36 -2.83 -8.91 4.04
CA TYR A 36 -2.17 -7.60 4.14
C TYR A 36 -2.36 -7.03 5.56
N GLY A 37 -1.30 -6.45 6.10
CA GLY A 37 -1.33 -5.67 7.34
C GLY A 37 -1.33 -4.19 7.02
N THR A 38 -2.04 -3.40 7.83
CA THR A 38 -2.08 -1.95 7.66
C THR A 38 -0.99 -1.28 8.50
N TYR A 39 -0.17 -0.45 7.87
CA TYR A 39 0.94 0.28 8.49
C TYR A 39 0.67 1.77 8.42
N GLN A 40 0.73 2.46 9.57
CA GLN A 40 0.34 3.86 9.68
C GLN A 40 1.56 4.77 9.76
N ALA A 41 1.85 5.51 8.69
CA ALA A 41 3.06 6.31 8.51
C ALA A 41 3.15 7.56 9.42
N TYR A 42 2.07 7.97 10.09
CA TYR A 42 2.13 9.04 11.11
C TYR A 42 2.88 8.61 12.37
N LEU A 43 3.00 7.31 12.64
CA LEU A 43 3.77 6.78 13.77
C LEU A 43 5.26 6.79 13.43
N LYS A 44 6.07 7.40 14.29
CA LYS A 44 7.53 7.47 14.16
C LYS A 44 8.19 6.09 14.05
N ALA A 45 7.58 5.07 14.67
CA ALA A 45 8.07 3.69 14.63
C ALA A 45 7.71 2.92 13.35
N CYS A 46 6.83 3.45 12.48
CA CYS A 46 6.32 2.73 11.31
C CYS A 46 7.43 2.18 10.40
N PRO A 47 8.48 2.94 10.03
CA PRO A 47 9.57 2.40 9.21
C PRO A 47 10.28 1.21 9.86
N GLU A 48 10.52 1.26 11.17
CA GLU A 48 11.18 0.18 11.92
C GLU A 48 10.31 -1.09 11.99
N VAL A 49 9.00 -0.92 12.16
CA VAL A 49 8.04 -2.03 12.15
C VAL A 49 7.99 -2.70 10.76
N VAL A 50 7.91 -1.90 9.69
CA VAL A 50 7.95 -2.42 8.31
C VAL A 50 9.27 -3.16 8.06
N ALA A 51 10.41 -2.59 8.46
CA ALA A 51 11.72 -3.23 8.31
C ALA A 51 11.83 -4.57 9.06
N SER A 52 11.29 -4.63 10.28
CA SER A 52 11.21 -5.86 11.08
C SER A 52 10.36 -6.93 10.39
N HIS A 53 9.20 -6.56 9.86
CA HIS A 53 8.32 -7.51 9.17
C HIS A 53 8.90 -7.97 7.81
N LEU A 54 9.63 -7.10 7.09
CA LEU A 54 10.42 -7.51 5.93
C LEU A 54 11.48 -8.55 6.33
N ALA A 55 12.23 -8.33 7.42
CA ALA A 55 13.20 -9.30 7.90
C ALA A 55 12.56 -10.67 8.23
N ILE A 56 11.38 -10.67 8.85
CA ILE A 56 10.61 -11.88 9.13
C ILE A 56 10.16 -12.56 7.83
N ALA A 57 9.65 -11.80 6.87
CA ALA A 57 9.23 -12.30 5.54
C ALA A 57 10.39 -12.98 4.79
N ARG A 58 11.58 -12.36 4.85
CA ARG A 58 12.81 -12.93 4.31
C ARG A 58 13.16 -14.25 4.99
N LYS A 59 13.25 -14.24 6.32
CA LYS A 59 13.70 -15.38 7.12
C LYS A 59 12.76 -16.59 7.01
N GLU A 60 11.46 -16.33 6.99
CA GLU A 60 10.41 -17.36 6.99
C GLU A 60 9.85 -17.62 5.57
N ASN A 61 10.45 -17.01 4.54
CA ASN A 61 10.21 -17.26 3.13
C ASN A 61 8.74 -17.10 2.69
N PHE A 62 8.17 -15.91 2.88
CA PHE A 62 6.85 -15.53 2.37
C PHE A 62 6.83 -14.09 1.85
N THR A 63 5.89 -13.74 0.95
CA THR A 63 5.71 -12.36 0.49
C THR A 63 4.98 -11.52 1.54
N LEU A 64 5.58 -10.40 1.96
CA LEU A 64 4.94 -9.48 2.89
C LEU A 64 3.80 -8.70 2.20
N GLY A 65 2.61 -8.69 2.80
CA GLY A 65 1.51 -7.84 2.32
C GLY A 65 1.42 -6.53 3.10
N VAL A 66 1.65 -5.40 2.45
CA VAL A 66 1.66 -4.07 3.11
C VAL A 66 0.53 -3.21 2.59
N LYS A 67 -0.42 -2.82 3.45
CA LYS A 67 -1.32 -1.70 3.20
C LYS A 67 -0.76 -0.46 3.91
N LEU A 68 -0.22 0.48 3.14
CA LEU A 68 0.37 1.69 3.70
C LEU A 68 -0.68 2.80 3.75
N VAL A 69 -0.92 3.36 4.94
CA VAL A 69 -1.80 4.52 5.17
C VAL A 69 -1.05 5.62 5.90
N ARG A 70 -1.57 6.85 5.89
CA ARG A 70 -1.05 7.90 6.79
C ARG A 70 -1.40 7.61 8.25
N GLY A 71 -2.66 7.27 8.53
CA GLY A 71 -3.16 6.98 9.87
C GLY A 71 -4.58 7.49 10.06
N ALA A 72 -5.27 6.99 11.09
CA ALA A 72 -6.65 7.36 11.40
C ALA A 72 -6.84 7.87 12.84
N TYR A 73 -5.88 7.61 13.74
CA TYR A 73 -6.00 7.86 15.18
C TYR A 73 -5.12 9.02 15.67
N LEU A 74 -4.82 9.99 14.80
CA LEU A 74 -3.99 11.18 15.15
C LEU A 74 -4.52 11.96 16.37
N GLY A 75 -5.83 11.92 16.60
CA GLY A 75 -6.47 12.64 17.71
C GLY A 75 -6.54 11.87 19.03
N SER A 76 -6.27 10.56 19.03
CA SER A 76 -6.43 9.70 20.21
C SER A 76 -5.16 8.98 20.65
N ASP A 77 -4.22 8.73 19.74
CA ASP A 77 -2.94 8.13 20.12
C ASP A 77 -2.02 9.13 20.85
N PRO A 78 -1.12 8.63 21.74
CA PRO A 78 -0.16 9.48 22.43
C PRO A 78 0.71 10.30 21.47
N ARG A 79 0.75 11.62 21.67
CA ARG A 79 1.34 12.57 20.73
C ARG A 79 2.83 12.33 20.48
N GLU A 80 3.56 11.83 21.48
CA GLU A 80 4.98 11.52 21.41
C GLU A 80 5.32 10.43 20.38
N LEU A 81 4.36 9.56 20.06
CA LEU A 81 4.53 8.50 19.05
C LEU A 81 4.39 9.03 17.62
N ILE A 82 3.80 10.21 17.46
CA ILE A 82 3.40 10.78 16.18
C ILE A 82 4.47 11.77 15.69
N HIS A 83 4.69 11.81 14.37
CA HIS A 83 5.50 12.85 13.73
C HIS A 83 5.04 14.25 14.10
N ASP A 84 5.97 15.20 14.17
CA ASP A 84 5.65 16.49 14.76
C ASP A 84 4.84 17.40 13.83
N THR A 85 4.96 17.15 12.53
CA THR A 85 4.30 17.91 11.49
C THR A 85 3.74 16.99 10.41
N LYS A 86 2.72 17.49 9.69
CA LYS A 86 2.16 16.79 8.54
C LYS A 86 3.20 16.51 7.45
N PRO A 87 4.10 17.45 7.06
CA PRO A 87 5.15 17.17 6.09
C PRO A 87 6.07 16.01 6.50
N GLU A 88 6.39 15.85 7.79
CA GLU A 88 7.16 14.68 8.24
C GLU A 88 6.42 13.37 8.06
N THR A 89 5.10 13.35 8.31
CA THR A 89 4.25 12.18 8.02
C THR A 89 4.20 11.89 6.52
N ASP A 90 4.07 12.93 5.68
CA ASP A 90 4.08 12.79 4.22
C ASP A 90 5.43 12.25 3.72
N ASN A 91 6.54 12.76 4.24
CA ASN A 91 7.90 12.29 3.91
C ASN A 91 8.13 10.85 4.35
N CYS A 92 7.65 10.47 5.53
CA CYS A 92 7.70 9.09 6.03
C CYS A 92 6.90 8.16 5.12
N TYR A 93 5.65 8.52 4.81
CA TYR A 93 4.78 7.76 3.90
C TYR A 93 5.41 7.57 2.51
N ASP A 94 5.84 8.67 1.88
CA ASP A 94 6.41 8.65 0.54
C ASP A 94 7.74 7.88 0.51
N GLY A 95 8.56 7.99 1.56
CA GLY A 95 9.82 7.26 1.69
C GLY A 95 9.63 5.75 1.86
N ILE A 96 8.67 5.32 2.67
CA ILE A 96 8.30 3.90 2.78
C ILE A 96 7.75 3.40 1.44
N ALA A 97 6.82 4.12 0.81
CA ALA A 97 6.24 3.73 -0.46
C ALA A 97 7.29 3.56 -1.57
N ASP A 98 8.21 4.52 -1.71
CA ASP A 98 9.32 4.46 -2.68
C ASP A 98 10.18 3.21 -2.44
N ALA A 99 10.57 2.96 -1.19
CA ALA A 99 11.41 1.81 -0.85
C ALA A 99 10.73 0.46 -1.18
N LEU A 100 9.46 0.31 -0.83
CA LEU A 100 8.70 -0.91 -1.08
C LEU A 100 8.47 -1.15 -2.57
N VAL A 101 8.09 -0.12 -3.34
CA VAL A 101 7.79 -0.24 -4.79
C VAL A 101 9.06 -0.53 -5.59
N ARG A 102 10.19 0.05 -5.18
CA ARG A 102 11.50 -0.24 -5.77
C ARG A 102 12.15 -1.52 -5.26
N ARG A 103 11.64 -2.08 -4.16
CA ARG A 103 12.30 -3.15 -3.38
C ARG A 103 13.76 -2.80 -3.05
N SER A 104 13.97 -1.57 -2.59
CA SER A 104 15.29 -1.05 -2.23
C SER A 104 15.18 -0.17 -1.00
N TYR A 105 16.03 -0.41 0.00
CA TYR A 105 16.09 0.43 1.18
C TYR A 105 16.55 1.86 0.83
N ASN A 106 16.14 2.82 1.65
CA ASN A 106 16.49 4.24 1.52
C ASN A 106 16.69 4.88 2.91
N ASP A 107 16.77 6.21 2.96
CA ASP A 107 17.02 6.93 4.22
C ASP A 107 15.88 6.79 5.25
N VAL A 108 14.66 6.54 4.78
CA VAL A 108 13.45 6.39 5.60
C VAL A 108 13.25 4.93 6.01
N LEU A 109 13.16 4.01 5.05
CA LEU A 109 13.05 2.59 5.30
C LEU A 109 14.44 1.95 5.20
N ARG A 110 15.06 1.76 6.35
CA ARG A 110 16.38 1.11 6.49
C ARG A 110 16.22 -0.39 6.80
N PRO A 111 17.19 -1.24 6.45
CA PRO A 111 17.13 -2.65 6.82
C PRO A 111 17.13 -2.84 8.33
N ALA A 112 16.46 -3.90 8.79
CA ALA A 112 16.60 -4.35 10.17
C ALA A 112 18.05 -4.79 10.44
N LYS A 113 18.45 -4.79 11.71
CA LYS A 113 19.84 -5.10 12.09
C LYS A 113 20.25 -6.50 11.58
N GLY A 114 21.30 -6.54 10.76
CA GLY A 114 21.84 -7.78 10.18
C GLY A 114 21.19 -8.19 8.85
N GLU A 115 20.21 -7.44 8.35
CA GLU A 115 19.59 -7.65 7.05
C GLU A 115 20.24 -6.77 5.98
N THR A 116 20.34 -7.29 4.77
CA THR A 116 20.87 -6.56 3.59
C THR A 116 20.04 -6.76 2.34
N GLU A 117 19.27 -7.85 2.28
CA GLU A 117 18.45 -8.20 1.13
C GLU A 117 17.03 -7.68 1.31
N PHE A 118 16.43 -7.22 0.21
CA PHE A 118 15.04 -6.81 0.20
C PHE A 118 14.16 -8.01 -0.19
N PRO A 119 13.24 -8.47 0.68
CA PRO A 119 12.42 -9.66 0.41
C PRO A 119 11.27 -9.35 -0.56
N ASP A 120 10.53 -10.39 -0.92
CA ASP A 120 9.28 -10.25 -1.65
C ASP A 120 8.25 -9.46 -0.83
N VAL A 121 7.62 -8.49 -1.49
CA VAL A 121 6.56 -7.66 -0.92
C VAL A 121 5.53 -7.33 -2.00
N ASP A 122 4.26 -7.29 -1.61
CA ASP A 122 3.16 -6.74 -2.40
C ASP A 122 2.51 -5.59 -1.60
N VAL A 123 2.10 -4.53 -2.29
CA VAL A 123 1.74 -3.26 -1.63
C VAL A 123 0.38 -2.75 -2.06
N ALA A 124 -0.41 -2.31 -1.08
CA ALA A 124 -1.59 -1.49 -1.25
C ALA A 124 -1.28 -0.05 -0.77
N ILE A 125 -1.16 0.89 -1.70
CA ILE A 125 -0.97 2.32 -1.40
C ILE A 125 -2.34 2.92 -1.13
N ALA A 126 -2.63 3.21 0.14
CA ALA A 126 -3.93 3.70 0.58
C ALA A 126 -3.87 5.19 0.94
N GLY A 127 -4.49 6.02 0.11
CA GLY A 127 -4.53 7.47 0.34
C GLY A 127 -5.22 8.27 -0.76
N HIS A 128 -5.59 9.50 -0.40
CA HIS A 128 -6.21 10.48 -1.28
C HIS A 128 -5.27 11.63 -1.69
N ASN A 129 -4.00 11.57 -1.26
CA ASN A 129 -3.01 12.56 -1.67
C ASN A 129 -2.53 12.25 -3.10
N LEU A 130 -2.96 13.09 -4.04
CA LEU A 130 -2.64 12.96 -5.45
C LEU A 130 -1.13 13.00 -5.73
N GLU A 131 -0.35 13.77 -4.98
CA GLU A 131 1.10 13.86 -5.15
C GLU A 131 1.77 12.51 -4.82
N SER A 132 1.42 11.89 -3.70
CA SER A 132 1.95 10.57 -3.30
C SER A 132 1.59 9.47 -4.31
N VAL A 133 0.36 9.49 -4.84
CA VAL A 133 -0.08 8.55 -5.88
C VAL A 133 0.71 8.75 -7.17
N ARG A 134 0.86 10.00 -7.63
CA ARG A 134 1.64 10.33 -8.83
C ARG A 134 3.11 9.99 -8.69
N LYS A 135 3.73 10.17 -7.51
CA LYS A 135 5.10 9.71 -7.25
C LYS A 135 5.23 8.22 -7.50
N THR A 136 4.29 7.43 -6.98
CA THR A 136 4.27 5.98 -7.16
C THR A 136 4.08 5.58 -8.63
N GLN A 137 3.14 6.22 -9.34
CA GLN A 137 2.91 5.98 -10.77
C GLN A 137 4.16 6.28 -11.61
N ARG A 138 4.88 7.36 -11.31
CA ARG A 138 6.14 7.70 -12.02
C ARG A 138 7.22 6.64 -11.82
N ILE A 139 7.34 6.08 -10.61
CA ILE A 139 8.27 4.98 -10.32
C ILE A 139 7.89 3.76 -11.16
N ARG A 140 6.61 3.39 -11.16
CA ARG A 140 6.08 2.26 -11.93
C ARG A 140 6.26 2.39 -13.43
N ALA A 141 5.97 3.57 -13.98
CA ALA A 141 6.17 3.87 -15.40
C ALA A 141 7.64 3.70 -15.79
N LYS A 142 8.56 4.25 -14.98
CA LYS A 142 10.00 4.10 -15.21
C LYS A 142 10.47 2.65 -15.12
N GLN A 143 9.96 1.88 -14.14
CA GLN A 143 10.24 0.45 -14.03
C GLN A 143 9.78 -0.31 -15.29
N ALA A 144 8.59 0.00 -15.80
CA ALA A 144 8.07 -0.61 -17.03
C ALA A 144 8.89 -0.22 -18.28
N GLU A 145 9.31 1.04 -18.40
CA GLU A 145 10.19 1.51 -19.48
C GLU A 145 11.55 0.81 -19.46
N ASN A 146 12.09 0.56 -18.27
CA ASN A 146 13.39 -0.10 -18.08
C ASN A 146 13.33 -1.63 -18.12
N GLY A 147 12.13 -2.23 -18.13
CA GLY A 147 11.95 -3.67 -18.00
C GLY A 147 12.39 -4.22 -16.64
N GLU A 148 12.29 -3.41 -15.58
CA GLU A 148 12.59 -3.81 -14.21
C GLU A 148 11.47 -4.71 -13.64
N ASP A 149 11.86 -5.68 -12.81
CA ASP A 149 10.91 -6.51 -12.08
C ASP A 149 10.07 -5.67 -11.11
N ARG A 150 8.78 -5.99 -11.07
CA ARG A 150 7.75 -5.19 -10.40
C ARG A 150 6.96 -6.02 -9.41
N ILE A 151 6.72 -5.45 -8.23
CA ILE A 151 5.81 -6.01 -7.23
C ILE A 151 4.35 -5.97 -7.69
N GLU A 152 3.47 -6.71 -7.02
CA GLU A 152 2.04 -6.43 -7.09
C GLU A 152 1.75 -5.15 -6.32
N LEU A 153 1.05 -4.23 -6.97
CA LEU A 153 0.76 -2.90 -6.44
C LEU A 153 -0.68 -2.54 -6.73
N VAL A 154 -1.41 -2.19 -5.69
CA VAL A 154 -2.79 -1.70 -5.79
C VAL A 154 -2.92 -0.32 -5.17
N TYR A 155 -3.74 0.53 -5.77
CA TYR A 155 -4.10 1.84 -5.24
C TYR A 155 -5.45 1.73 -4.56
N ALA A 156 -5.47 1.94 -3.24
CA ALA A 156 -6.65 1.81 -2.40
C ALA A 156 -7.19 3.20 -2.00
N GLN A 157 -8.49 3.41 -2.17
CA GLN A 157 -9.16 4.66 -1.81
C GLN A 157 -10.49 4.39 -1.12
N LEU A 158 -10.92 5.28 -0.24
CA LEU A 158 -12.29 5.24 0.29
C LEU A 158 -13.27 5.70 -0.81
N GLN A 159 -14.43 5.05 -0.88
CA GLN A 159 -15.48 5.50 -1.79
C GLN A 159 -16.01 6.88 -1.35
N GLY A 160 -16.21 7.79 -2.31
CA GLY A 160 -16.61 9.18 -2.05
C GLY A 160 -15.44 10.11 -1.71
N MET A 161 -14.20 9.62 -1.75
CA MET A 161 -12.99 10.42 -1.60
C MET A 161 -12.06 10.22 -2.80
N ALA A 162 -11.40 11.30 -3.23
CA ALA A 162 -10.38 11.28 -4.30
C ALA A 162 -10.86 10.66 -5.62
N ASP A 163 -12.11 10.92 -6.02
CA ASP A 163 -12.67 10.39 -7.27
C ASP A 163 -11.92 10.88 -8.51
N GLU A 164 -11.35 12.08 -8.48
CA GLU A 164 -10.46 12.58 -9.55
C GLU A 164 -9.21 11.69 -9.72
N VAL A 165 -8.59 11.27 -8.62
CA VAL A 165 -7.43 10.37 -8.62
C VAL A 165 -7.83 8.98 -9.12
N SER A 166 -9.00 8.48 -8.72
CA SER A 166 -9.54 7.22 -9.23
C SER A 166 -9.80 7.27 -10.74
N CYS A 167 -10.38 8.37 -11.23
CA CYS A 167 -10.66 8.55 -12.65
C CYS A 167 -9.37 8.58 -13.48
N GLU A 168 -8.32 9.29 -13.02
CA GLU A 168 -7.00 9.29 -13.65
C GLU A 168 -6.42 7.87 -13.72
N LEU A 169 -6.44 7.12 -12.61
CA LEU A 169 -5.95 5.74 -12.55
C LEU A 169 -6.68 4.79 -13.52
N VAL A 170 -8.01 4.89 -13.60
CA VAL A 170 -8.83 4.06 -14.52
C VAL A 170 -8.59 4.45 -15.98
N GLN A 171 -8.40 5.73 -16.27
CA GLN A 171 -8.09 6.20 -17.62
C GLN A 171 -6.71 5.70 -18.07
N GLU A 172 -5.70 5.82 -17.21
CA GLU A 172 -4.36 5.29 -17.47
C GLU A 172 -4.38 3.76 -17.65
N GLY A 173 -5.14 3.03 -16.84
CA GLY A 173 -5.35 1.60 -17.00
C GLY A 173 -5.93 1.22 -18.37
N ARG A 174 -6.96 1.93 -18.84
CA ARG A 174 -7.52 1.71 -20.19
C ARG A 174 -6.53 2.02 -21.30
N LEU A 175 -5.74 3.08 -21.16
CA LEU A 175 -4.70 3.42 -22.15
C LEU A 175 -3.59 2.36 -22.19
N ALA A 176 -3.18 1.86 -21.02
CA ALA A 176 -2.22 0.77 -20.90
C ALA A 176 -2.73 -0.52 -21.53
N GLU A 177 -3.98 -0.90 -21.28
CA GLU A 177 -4.63 -2.07 -21.89
C GLU A 177 -4.73 -1.93 -23.42
N LYS A 178 -5.10 -0.75 -23.92
CA LYS A 178 -5.16 -0.48 -25.36
C LYS A 178 -3.78 -0.61 -26.00
N LYS A 179 -2.75 -0.01 -25.39
CA LYS A 179 -1.35 -0.11 -25.85
C LYS A 179 -0.86 -1.56 -25.84
N LYS A 180 -1.23 -2.34 -24.82
CA LYS A 180 -0.94 -3.78 -24.73
C LYS A 180 -1.60 -4.56 -25.88
N SER A 181 -2.86 -4.28 -26.19
CA SER A 181 -3.61 -4.90 -27.30
C SER A 181 -3.02 -4.56 -28.67
N GLU A 182 -2.70 -3.28 -28.92
CA GLU A 182 -2.09 -2.81 -30.16
C GLU A 182 -0.70 -3.43 -30.39
N LEU A 183 0.13 -3.50 -29.34
CA LEU A 183 1.46 -4.08 -29.43
C LEU A 183 1.43 -5.62 -29.53
N ALA A 184 0.45 -6.29 -28.93
CA ALA A 184 0.23 -7.73 -29.09
C ALA A 184 -0.19 -8.11 -30.52
N GLY A 185 -0.92 -7.23 -31.22
CA GLY A 185 -1.26 -7.42 -32.64
C GLY A 185 -0.09 -7.15 -33.61
N ALA A 186 0.94 -6.42 -33.17
CA ALA A 186 2.05 -5.97 -34.02
C ALA A 186 3.31 -6.85 -33.96
N ARG A 187 3.43 -7.78 -33.01
CA ARG A 187 4.59 -8.66 -32.84
C ARG A 187 4.15 -10.09 -32.55
N GLU A 188 4.47 -11.02 -33.45
CA GLU A 188 4.45 -12.46 -33.15
C GLU A 188 5.40 -12.75 -31.98
N GLY A 189 4.85 -12.92 -30.77
CA GLY A 189 5.46 -13.73 -29.73
C GLY A 189 6.30 -13.06 -28.63
N LYS A 190 6.33 -11.72 -28.47
CA LYS A 190 6.90 -11.10 -27.25
C LYS A 190 5.82 -10.41 -26.42
N ALA A 191 5.58 -10.92 -25.20
CA ALA A 191 4.72 -10.28 -24.22
C ALA A 191 5.22 -8.86 -23.95
N VAL A 192 4.37 -7.87 -24.23
CA VAL A 192 4.68 -6.48 -23.94
C VAL A 192 4.41 -6.25 -22.46
N ASP A 193 5.46 -5.82 -21.77
CA ASP A 193 5.42 -5.55 -20.35
C ASP A 193 4.81 -4.16 -20.09
N VAL A 194 3.49 -4.10 -20.02
CA VAL A 194 2.73 -2.87 -19.73
C VAL A 194 2.19 -2.93 -18.31
N ASP A 195 2.46 -1.88 -17.52
CA ASP A 195 1.83 -1.74 -16.20
C ASP A 195 0.39 -1.24 -16.32
N VAL A 196 -0.55 -1.92 -15.68
CA VAL A 196 -1.96 -1.55 -15.63
C VAL A 196 -2.29 -1.23 -14.16
N PRO A 197 -2.49 0.06 -13.80
CA PRO A 197 -2.85 0.43 -12.44
C PRO A 197 -4.14 -0.24 -11.98
N GLN A 198 -4.11 -0.88 -10.80
CA GLN A 198 -5.30 -1.45 -10.19
C GLN A 198 -5.81 -0.51 -9.10
N ALA A 199 -7.01 0.05 -9.28
CA ALA A 199 -7.65 0.92 -8.32
C ALA A 199 -8.79 0.18 -7.59
N TYR A 200 -8.77 0.21 -6.25
CA TYR A 200 -9.79 -0.38 -5.39
C TYR A 200 -10.46 0.71 -4.55
N LYS A 201 -11.80 0.67 -4.51
CA LYS A 201 -12.60 1.50 -3.60
C LYS A 201 -13.09 0.67 -2.41
N TYR A 202 -12.80 1.13 -1.21
CA TYR A 202 -13.37 0.59 0.03
C TYR A 202 -14.79 1.12 0.20
N LEU A 203 -15.75 0.20 0.15
CA LEU A 203 -17.17 0.41 0.40
C LEU A 203 -17.45 0.18 1.89
N THR A 204 -17.96 1.20 2.56
CA THR A 204 -18.52 1.03 3.91
C THR A 204 -19.98 0.62 3.76
N TRP A 205 -20.34 -0.53 4.31
CA TRP A 205 -21.73 -0.99 4.32
C TRP A 205 -22.13 -1.33 5.75
N GLU A 206 -23.18 -0.67 6.25
CA GLU A 206 -23.77 -0.94 7.55
C GLU A 206 -25.27 -1.17 7.39
N ARG A 207 -25.86 -1.97 8.28
CA ARG A 207 -27.30 -2.12 8.37
C ARG A 207 -27.82 -1.11 9.40
N GLU A 208 -28.58 -0.10 8.96
CA GLU A 208 -29.30 0.76 9.89
C GLU A 208 -30.22 -0.09 10.77
N LYS A 209 -30.03 0.00 12.09
CA LYS A 209 -31.00 -0.50 13.06
C LYS A 209 -32.06 0.58 13.29
N GLY A 210 -33.13 0.55 12.50
CA GLY A 210 -34.46 1.06 12.88
C GLY A 210 -34.69 2.58 12.94
N GLU A 211 -35.70 3.00 12.16
CA GLU A 211 -36.43 4.29 12.11
C GLU A 211 -35.65 5.56 11.72
N MET A 212 -35.89 5.97 10.46
CA MET A 212 -35.84 7.38 10.05
C MET A 212 -36.70 8.22 11.00
N ARG A 213 -36.06 9.08 11.80
CA ARG A 213 -36.70 10.29 12.30
C ARG A 213 -36.26 11.46 11.45
N TRP A 214 -37.21 12.00 10.68
CA TRP A 214 -37.14 13.37 10.21
C TRP A 214 -37.06 14.28 11.45
N VAL A 215 -35.98 15.04 11.58
CA VAL A 215 -35.94 16.19 12.48
C VAL A 215 -36.09 17.43 11.60
N GLU A 216 -37.33 17.88 11.43
CA GLU A 216 -37.62 19.26 11.05
C GLU A 216 -37.46 20.18 12.27
N SER A 217 -37.05 21.43 12.02
CA SER A 217 -36.99 22.61 12.92
C SER A 217 -35.93 22.55 14.04
N TRP A 218 -35.01 23.52 14.18
CA TRP A 218 -35.08 24.97 13.98
C TRP A 218 -33.82 25.55 13.30
#